data_AF-X1KF34-F1
#
_entry.id   AF-X1KF34-F1
#
_cell.length_a   1.000
_cell.length_b   1.000
_cell.length_c   1.000
_cell.angle_alpha   90.00
_cell.angle_beta   90.00
_cell.angle_gamma   90.00
#
_symmetry.space_group_name_H-M   'P 1'
#
loop_
_entity.id
_entity.type
_entity.pdbx_description
1 polymer ?
#
loop_
_entity_poly.entity_id
_entity_poly.type
_entity_poly.pdbx_seq_one_letter_code
_entity_poly.pdbx_strand_id
1 'polypeptide(L)'
;DACGTADPILYEGIYQARLSGKLAAEIFCKAYEEEDFGENSLSRYHNLLLKHLYEEELRYSYKIHTLLYHSGLLENIINAAYSMAQEDPEMMQAMIAMFTRSITRKQIWKIMLSRKRKLIKHLGLSSSLRLIPTLFRASRI
;
A
#
# COMPACT_ATOMS: atom_id res chain seq x y z
N ASP A 1 -3.37 14.14 -6.02
CA ASP A 1 -4.63 14.90 -5.89
C ASP A 1 -5.42 14.98 -7.19
N ALA A 2 -4.84 15.46 -8.30
CA ALA A 2 -5.54 15.50 -9.59
C ALA A 2 -6.10 14.12 -10.04
N CYS A 3 -5.40 13.03 -9.72
CA CYS A 3 -5.87 11.66 -10.01
C CYS A 3 -6.82 11.07 -8.95
N GLY A 4 -7.07 11.76 -7.82
CA GLY A 4 -8.02 11.32 -6.80
C GLY A 4 -7.68 10.03 -6.04
N THR A 5 -6.42 9.60 -6.03
CA THR A 5 -5.99 8.25 -5.57
C THR A 5 -5.59 8.16 -4.09
N ALA A 6 -5.72 9.22 -3.31
CA ALA A 6 -5.15 9.27 -1.96
C ALA A 6 -6.17 8.90 -0.87
N ASP A 7 -5.81 7.93 -0.02
CA ASP A 7 -6.52 7.63 1.23
C ASP A 7 -5.90 8.44 2.40
N PRO A 8 -6.68 9.26 3.13
CA PRO A 8 -6.19 10.05 4.26
C PRO A 8 -5.57 9.23 5.39
N ILE A 9 -6.05 8.02 5.65
CA ILE A 9 -5.62 7.20 6.81
C ILE A 9 -4.18 6.72 6.66
N LEU A 10 -3.75 6.48 5.43
CA LEU A 10 -2.38 6.07 5.13
C LEU A 10 -1.45 7.27 4.93
N TYR A 11 -1.98 8.50 5.07
CA TYR A 11 -1.27 9.77 4.85
C TYR A 11 -0.55 9.80 3.49
N GLU A 12 -1.22 9.32 2.45
CA GLU A 12 -0.57 9.00 1.16
C GLU A 12 -0.52 10.15 0.17
N GLY A 13 -1.39 11.15 0.28
CA GLY A 13 -1.54 12.18 -0.75
C GLY A 13 -0.23 12.92 -1.08
N ILE A 14 0.48 13.37 -0.05
CA ILE A 14 1.76 14.09 -0.22
C ILE A 14 2.82 13.17 -0.82
N TYR A 15 2.88 11.90 -0.39
CA TYR A 15 3.85 10.94 -0.93
C TYR A 15 3.58 10.66 -2.41
N GLN A 16 2.33 10.36 -2.77
CA GLN A 16 1.94 10.08 -4.14
C GLN A 16 2.24 11.28 -5.05
N ALA A 17 1.97 12.50 -4.58
CA ALA A 17 2.30 13.74 -5.30
C ALA A 17 3.81 13.90 -5.51
N ARG A 18 4.62 13.65 -4.48
CA ARG A 18 6.10 13.74 -4.57
C ARG A 18 6.68 12.68 -5.51
N LEU A 19 6.20 11.44 -5.45
CA LEU A 19 6.65 10.36 -6.33
C LEU A 19 6.31 10.68 -7.78
N SER A 20 5.06 11.07 -8.05
CA SER A 20 4.61 11.48 -9.37
C SER A 20 5.42 12.67 -9.90
N GLY A 21 5.63 13.71 -9.09
CA GLY A 21 6.44 14.88 -9.47
C GLY A 21 7.90 14.52 -9.77
N LYS A 22 8.52 13.64 -8.97
CA LYS A 22 9.87 13.12 -9.23
C LYS A 22 9.94 12.40 -10.57
N LEU A 23 9.03 11.46 -10.83
CA LEU A 23 9.00 10.70 -12.08
C LEU A 23 8.75 11.61 -13.29
N ALA A 24 7.89 12.61 -13.13
CA ALA A 24 7.63 13.60 -14.18
C ALA A 24 8.90 14.42 -14.49
N ALA A 25 9.63 14.87 -13.47
CA ALA A 25 10.87 15.60 -13.65
C ALA A 25 11.96 14.75 -14.33
N GLU A 26 12.11 13.48 -13.93
CA GLU A 26 13.05 12.56 -14.57
C GLU A 26 12.75 12.34 -16.05
N ILE A 27 11.48 12.19 -16.40
CA ILE A 27 11.05 12.07 -17.80
C ILE A 27 11.24 13.39 -18.56
N PHE A 28 10.94 14.52 -17.93
CA PHE A 28 11.11 15.83 -18.55
C PHE A 28 12.56 16.11 -18.90
N CYS A 29 13.52 15.79 -18.01
CA CYS A 29 14.94 15.96 -18.30
C CYS A 29 15.36 15.12 -19.52
N LYS A 30 14.92 13.86 -19.61
CA LYS A 30 15.21 13.00 -20.77
C LYS A 30 14.54 13.50 -22.05
N ALA A 31 13.29 13.93 -21.95
CA ALA A 31 12.55 14.53 -23.06
C ALA A 31 13.29 15.76 -23.61
N TYR A 32 13.88 16.56 -22.73
CA TYR A 32 14.68 17.73 -23.12
C TYR A 32 15.99 17.33 -23.82
N GLU A 33 16.70 16.32 -23.32
CA GLU A 33 17.93 15.80 -23.95
C GLU A 33 17.67 15.15 -25.32
N GLU A 34 16.52 14.47 -25.46
CA GLU A 34 16.12 13.75 -26.68
C GLU A 34 15.30 14.63 -27.66
N GLU A 35 14.98 15.88 -27.28
CA GLU A 35 14.02 16.76 -27.97
C GLU A 35 12.64 16.12 -28.23
N ASP A 36 12.25 15.15 -27.41
CA ASP A 36 11.00 14.40 -27.53
C ASP A 36 10.04 14.74 -26.39
N PHE A 37 9.15 15.70 -26.62
CA PHE A 37 8.05 16.03 -25.71
C PHE A 37 6.71 15.41 -26.14
N GLY A 38 6.76 14.45 -27.05
CA GLY A 38 5.59 13.82 -27.65
C GLY A 38 5.05 12.65 -26.85
N GLU A 39 4.26 11.83 -27.54
CA GLU A 39 3.57 10.66 -26.99
C GLU A 39 4.53 9.67 -26.30
N ASN A 40 5.72 9.47 -26.84
CA ASN A 40 6.71 8.54 -26.29
C ASN A 40 7.13 8.92 -24.86
N SER A 41 7.48 10.19 -24.63
CA SER A 41 7.82 10.69 -23.28
C SER A 41 6.65 10.57 -22.32
N LEU A 42 5.44 10.94 -22.75
CA LEU A 42 4.24 10.79 -21.94
C LEU A 42 3.94 9.32 -21.60
N SER A 43 4.12 8.42 -22.56
CA SER A 43 3.96 6.97 -22.36
C SER A 43 4.97 6.42 -21.37
N ARG A 44 6.25 6.84 -21.47
CA ARG A 44 7.29 6.47 -20.49
C ARG A 44 6.91 6.92 -19.08
N TYR A 45 6.44 8.16 -18.92
CA TYR A 45 5.95 8.66 -17.64
C TYR A 45 4.75 7.84 -17.12
N HIS A 46 3.77 7.59 -17.98
CA HIS A 46 2.60 6.79 -17.63
C HIS A 46 2.98 5.38 -17.15
N ASN A 47 3.90 4.71 -17.86
CA ASN A 47 4.37 3.38 -17.48
C ASN A 47 5.10 3.38 -16.13
N LEU A 48 5.88 4.43 -15.83
CA LEU A 48 6.52 4.58 -14.52
C LEU A 48 5.48 4.79 -13.41
N LEU A 49 4.43 5.58 -13.65
CA LEU A 49 3.32 5.72 -12.71
C LEU A 49 2.63 4.36 -12.50
N LEU A 50 2.27 3.64 -13.57
CA LEU A 50 1.63 2.34 -13.47
C LEU A 50 2.43 1.39 -12.58
N LYS A 51 3.73 1.27 -12.82
CA LYS A 51 4.60 0.41 -12.03
C LYS A 51 4.71 0.86 -10.57
N HIS A 52 5.15 2.09 -10.34
CA HIS A 52 5.58 2.52 -9.00
C HIS A 52 4.43 3.05 -8.15
N LEU A 53 3.52 3.82 -8.75
CA LEU A 53 2.39 4.40 -8.02
C LEU A 53 1.22 3.41 -7.93
N TYR A 54 0.83 2.79 -9.05
CA TYR A 54 -0.37 1.96 -9.06
C TYR A 54 -0.11 0.53 -8.56
N GLU A 55 0.84 -0.17 -9.16
CA GLU A 55 1.07 -1.59 -8.87
C GLU A 55 1.76 -1.82 -7.53
N GLU A 56 2.77 -1.03 -7.17
CA GLU A 56 3.56 -1.23 -5.95
C GLU A 56 2.92 -0.59 -4.71
N GLU A 57 2.22 0.53 -4.88
CA GLU A 57 1.65 1.31 -3.79
C GLU A 57 0.12 1.22 -3.74
N LEU A 58 -0.59 1.89 -4.66
CA LEU A 58 -2.04 2.13 -4.57
C LEU A 58 -2.86 0.83 -4.46
N ARG A 59 -2.51 -0.18 -5.26
CA ARG A 59 -3.17 -1.49 -5.22
C ARG A 59 -3.12 -2.11 -3.83
N TYR A 60 -1.98 -2.02 -3.16
CA TYR A 60 -1.77 -2.62 -1.84
C TYR A 60 -2.33 -1.74 -0.72
N SER A 61 -2.28 -0.42 -0.87
CA SER A 61 -3.02 0.52 -0.02
C SER A 61 -4.51 0.19 -0.01
N TYR A 62 -5.11 -0.06 -1.19
CA TYR A 62 -6.52 -0.43 -1.29
C TYR A 62 -6.83 -1.79 -0.64
N LYS A 63 -5.91 -2.76 -0.71
CA LYS A 63 -6.04 -4.03 0.02
C LYS A 63 -6.04 -3.83 1.53
N ILE A 64 -5.13 -3.00 2.04
CA ILE A 64 -5.04 -2.66 3.46
C ILE A 64 -6.31 -1.92 3.90
N HIS A 65 -6.75 -0.93 3.12
CA HIS A 65 -8.00 -0.20 3.36
C HIS A 65 -9.22 -1.14 3.39
N THR A 66 -9.31 -2.06 2.43
CA THR A 66 -10.38 -3.08 2.40
C THR A 66 -10.36 -3.93 3.68
N LEU A 67 -9.17 -4.38 4.10
CA LEU A 67 -9.02 -5.17 5.32
C LEU A 67 -9.45 -4.38 6.57
N LEU A 68 -9.01 -3.14 6.69
CA LEU A 68 -9.24 -2.30 7.86
C LEU A 68 -10.70 -1.81 7.96
N TYR A 69 -11.26 -1.28 6.88
CA TYR A 69 -12.57 -0.60 6.91
C TYR A 69 -13.74 -1.48 6.51
N HIS A 70 -13.55 -2.35 5.53
CA HIS A 70 -14.66 -3.16 4.99
C HIS A 70 -14.85 -4.48 5.74
N SER A 71 -14.07 -4.73 6.79
CA SER A 71 -14.25 -5.87 7.69
C SER A 71 -15.24 -5.61 8.82
N GLY A 72 -15.51 -4.34 9.15
CA GLY A 72 -16.21 -3.98 10.39
C GLY A 72 -15.46 -4.37 11.67
N LEU A 73 -14.16 -4.68 11.56
CA LEU A 73 -13.30 -5.16 12.64
C LEU A 73 -12.07 -4.28 12.83
N LEU A 74 -12.14 -3.00 12.44
CA LEU A 74 -11.02 -2.06 12.43
C LEU A 74 -10.20 -2.11 13.72
N GLU A 75 -10.84 -1.87 14.87
CA GLU A 75 -10.18 -1.85 16.18
C GLU A 75 -9.54 -3.20 16.51
N ASN A 76 -10.25 -4.30 16.24
CA ASN A 76 -9.73 -5.66 16.48
C ASN A 76 -8.51 -5.96 15.62
N ILE A 77 -8.50 -5.53 14.35
CA ILE A 77 -7.38 -5.75 13.43
C ILE A 77 -6.18 -4.90 13.84
N ILE A 78 -6.40 -3.63 14.23
CA ILE A 78 -5.34 -2.76 14.73
C ILE A 78 -4.72 -3.34 16.00
N ASN A 79 -5.55 -3.75 16.97
CA ASN A 79 -5.08 -4.35 18.22
C ASN A 79 -4.32 -5.66 17.96
N ALA A 80 -4.84 -6.53 17.11
CA ALA A 80 -4.17 -7.77 16.74
C ALA A 80 -2.84 -7.52 16.01
N ALA A 81 -2.79 -6.55 15.09
CA ALA A 81 -1.56 -6.18 14.39
C ALA A 81 -0.51 -5.60 15.35
N TYR A 82 -0.94 -4.79 16.33
CA TYR A 82 -0.08 -4.26 17.37
C TYR A 82 0.48 -5.36 18.28
N SER A 83 -0.36 -6.26 18.79
CA SER A 83 0.09 -7.41 19.59
C SER A 83 1.05 -8.31 18.81
N MET A 84 0.78 -8.54 17.51
CA MET A 84 1.72 -9.26 16.64
C MET A 84 3.06 -8.54 16.52
N ALA A 85 3.08 -7.22 16.38
CA ALA A 85 4.31 -6.45 16.25
C ALA A 85 5.17 -6.50 17.53
N GLN A 86 4.54 -6.55 18.71
CA GLN A 86 5.28 -6.73 19.97
C GLN A 86 6.03 -8.07 20.04
N GLU A 87 5.54 -9.11 19.35
CA GLU A 87 6.08 -10.47 19.35
C GLU A 87 6.98 -10.78 18.12
N ASP A 88 6.92 -9.97 17.07
CA ASP A 88 7.57 -10.25 15.78
C ASP A 88 8.30 -9.00 15.27
N PRO A 89 9.65 -8.96 15.36
CA PRO A 89 10.43 -7.81 14.93
C PRO A 89 10.22 -7.43 13.46
N GLU A 90 9.99 -8.40 12.57
CA GLU A 90 9.69 -8.10 11.16
C GLU A 90 8.32 -7.43 11.01
N MET A 91 7.33 -7.83 11.80
CA MET A 91 6.02 -7.18 11.83
C MET A 91 6.11 -5.76 12.41
N MET A 92 6.91 -5.57 13.46
CA MET A 92 7.18 -4.23 14.01
C MET A 92 7.81 -3.32 12.97
N GLN A 93 8.83 -3.81 12.27
CA GLN A 93 9.48 -3.06 11.19
C GLN A 93 8.52 -2.77 10.04
N ALA A 94 7.64 -3.70 9.67
CA ALA A 94 6.59 -3.46 8.68
C ALA A 94 5.58 -2.39 9.13
N MET A 95 5.19 -2.35 10.41
CA MET A 95 4.33 -1.29 10.95
C MET A 95 5.03 0.06 10.96
N ILE A 96 6.30 0.13 11.37
CA ILE A 96 7.09 1.37 11.31
C ILE A 96 7.21 1.83 9.86
N ALA A 97 7.58 0.92 8.96
CA ALA A 97 7.69 1.19 7.52
C ALA A 97 6.36 1.62 6.90
N MET A 98 5.24 1.29 7.53
CA MET A 98 3.93 1.78 7.11
C MET A 98 3.84 3.31 7.16
N PHE A 99 4.52 3.93 8.10
CA PHE A 99 4.55 5.39 8.28
C PHE A 99 5.84 6.03 7.73
N THR A 100 6.99 5.35 7.83
CA THR A 100 8.28 5.90 7.38
C THR A 100 8.55 5.68 5.89
N ARG A 101 7.80 4.80 5.22
CA ARG A 101 7.98 4.45 3.79
C ARG A 101 9.36 3.90 3.45
N SER A 102 10.02 3.23 4.40
CA SER A 102 11.29 2.55 4.15
C SER A 102 11.16 1.34 3.21
N ILE A 103 9.95 0.80 3.05
CA ILE A 103 9.62 -0.28 2.10
C ILE A 103 8.26 0.00 1.43
N THR A 104 7.97 -0.68 0.32
CA THR A 104 6.71 -0.54 -0.44
C THR A 104 5.51 -1.13 0.30
N ARG A 105 4.31 -0.63 -0.01
CA ARG A 105 3.03 -1.20 0.49
C ARG A 105 2.86 -2.66 0.10
N LYS A 106 3.33 -3.04 -1.09
CA LYS A 106 3.44 -4.44 -1.55
C LYS A 106 4.23 -5.32 -0.58
N GLN A 107 5.39 -4.84 -0.11
CA GLN A 107 6.23 -5.57 0.84
C GLN A 107 5.56 -5.68 2.21
N ILE A 108 4.98 -4.58 2.72
CA ILE A 108 4.23 -4.58 3.98
C ILE A 108 3.10 -5.61 3.94
N TRP A 109 2.28 -5.59 2.89
CA TRP A 109 1.18 -6.53 2.71
C TRP A 109 1.65 -8.00 2.71
N LYS A 110 2.76 -8.30 2.03
CA LYS A 110 3.36 -9.65 2.02
C LYS A 110 3.80 -10.07 3.42
N ILE A 111 4.44 -9.19 4.18
CA ILE A 111 4.87 -9.46 5.56
C ILE A 111 3.64 -9.74 6.43
N MET A 112 2.62 -8.89 6.37
CA MET A 112 1.38 -9.07 7.15
C MET A 112 0.70 -10.42 6.83
N LEU A 113 0.52 -10.74 5.55
CA LEU A 113 -0.17 -11.97 5.14
C LEU A 113 0.62 -13.25 5.43
N SER A 114 1.95 -13.22 5.41
CA SER A 114 2.72 -14.39 5.82
C SER A 114 2.55 -14.71 7.31
N ARG A 115 2.13 -13.72 8.11
CA ARG A 115 1.74 -13.87 9.53
C ARG A 115 0.24 -14.08 9.75
N LYS A 116 -0.55 -14.43 8.73
CA LYS A 116 -2.00 -14.66 8.85
C LYS A 116 -2.43 -15.56 10.01
N ARG A 117 -1.62 -16.57 10.36
CA ARG A 117 -1.89 -17.45 11.51
C ARG A 117 -1.78 -16.73 12.86
N LYS A 118 -0.77 -15.85 13.02
CA LYS A 118 -0.63 -15.01 14.22
C LYS A 118 -1.78 -13.99 14.30
N LEU A 119 -2.18 -13.44 13.15
CA LEU A 119 -3.34 -12.54 13.08
C LEU A 119 -4.63 -13.24 13.53
N ILE A 120 -4.88 -14.46 13.07
CA ILE A 120 -6.04 -15.26 13.50
C ILE A 120 -5.99 -15.54 15.01
N LYS A 121 -4.80 -15.87 15.55
CA LYS A 121 -4.61 -16.11 16.99
C LYS A 121 -5.00 -14.88 17.82
N HIS A 122 -4.52 -13.70 17.43
CA HIS A 122 -4.75 -12.45 18.17
C HIS A 122 -6.16 -11.88 17.95
N LEU A 123 -6.78 -12.08 16.78
CA LEU A 123 -8.17 -11.69 16.52
C LEU A 123 -9.20 -12.55 17.25
N GLY A 124 -8.84 -13.79 17.57
CA GLY A 124 -9.77 -14.82 18.06
C GLY A 124 -10.63 -15.42 16.93
N LEU A 125 -11.15 -16.63 17.17
CA LEU A 125 -11.84 -17.43 16.16
C LEU A 125 -13.10 -16.74 15.58
N SER A 126 -13.91 -16.10 16.44
CA SER A 126 -15.18 -15.47 16.02
C SER A 126 -14.98 -14.23 15.14
N SER A 127 -13.96 -13.41 15.43
CA SER A 127 -13.58 -12.26 14.58
C SER A 127 -12.87 -12.73 13.32
N SER A 128 -12.05 -13.79 13.41
CA SER A 128 -11.37 -14.36 12.26
C SER A 128 -12.33 -14.90 11.20
N LEU A 129 -13.39 -15.61 11.60
CA LEU A 129 -14.43 -16.10 10.69
C LEU A 129 -15.13 -14.96 9.94
N ARG A 130 -15.42 -13.86 10.63
CA ARG A 130 -16.00 -12.64 10.05
C ARG A 130 -15.04 -11.93 9.09
N LEU A 131 -13.74 -12.14 9.22
CA LEU A 131 -12.70 -11.55 8.36
C LEU A 131 -12.52 -12.30 7.03
N ILE A 132 -12.90 -13.58 6.95
CA ILE A 132 -12.67 -14.44 5.77
C ILE A 132 -13.20 -13.82 4.47
N PRO A 133 -14.46 -13.33 4.39
CA PRO A 133 -14.99 -12.73 3.17
C PRO A 133 -14.19 -11.49 2.72
N THR A 134 -13.76 -10.66 3.68
CA THR A 134 -12.98 -9.46 3.41
C THR A 134 -11.56 -9.78 2.97
N LEU A 135 -10.91 -10.78 3.58
CA LEU A 135 -9.61 -11.28 3.12
C LEU A 135 -9.68 -11.85 1.70
N PHE A 136 -10.76 -12.56 1.37
CA PHE A 136 -10.99 -13.07 0.02
C PHE A 136 -11.24 -11.95 -1.00
N ARG A 137 -11.96 -10.89 -0.60
CA ARG A 137 -12.12 -9.70 -1.43
C ARG A 137 -10.78 -8.99 -1.65
N ALA A 138 -10.00 -8.82 -0.59
CA ALA A 138 -8.68 -8.19 -0.64
C ALA A 138 -7.65 -8.97 -1.49
N SER A 139 -7.75 -10.30 -1.54
CA SER A 139 -6.83 -11.12 -2.35
C SER A 139 -7.11 -11.04 -3.86
N ARG A 140 -8.36 -10.73 -4.25
CA ARG A 140 -8.80 -10.61 -5.66
C ARG A 140 -8.46 -9.26 -6.31
N ILE A 141 -8.16 -8.23 -5.51
CA ILE A 141 -7.62 -6.94 -5.97
C ILE A 141 -6.21 -7.15 -6.51
#